data_AF-A0A8J9V2P8-F1
#
_entry.id   AF-A0A8J9V2P8-F1
#
_cell.length_a   1.000
_cell.length_b   1.000
_cell.length_c   1.000
_cell.angle_alpha   90.00
_cell.angle_beta   90.00
_cell.angle_gamma   90.00
#
_symmetry.space_group_name_H-M   'P 1'
#
loop_
_entity.id
_entity.type
_entity.pdbx_description
1 polymer ?
#
loop_
_entity_poly.entity_id
_entity_poly.type
_entity_poly.pdbx_seq_one_letter_code
_entity_poly.pdbx_strand_id
1 'polypeptide(L)'
;MHYFYGVAQGDGIKAARLYREQLQRRGGPQPPRYPDHRVFINTHNALMAGRIPGQRGNREAILRADPDRTEVVLEAVQRNPSTSTRAMARAFDIPRTSIQAICTSR
;
A
#
# COMPACT_ATOMS: atom_id res chain seq x y z
N MET A 1 -8.45 10.23 -5.04
CA MET A 1 -7.65 11.22 -4.27
C MET A 1 -6.29 11.47 -4.88
N HIS A 2 -5.42 10.45 -4.99
CA HIS A 2 -4.09 10.60 -5.62
C HIS A 2 -4.14 11.24 -7.02
N TYR A 3 -5.07 10.80 -7.87
CA TYR A 3 -5.29 11.42 -9.18
C TYR A 3 -5.49 12.94 -9.10
N PHE A 4 -6.42 13.42 -8.24
CA PHE A 4 -6.68 14.85 -8.05
C PHE A 4 -5.48 15.60 -7.49
N TYR A 5 -4.71 14.95 -6.61
CA TYR A 5 -3.48 15.53 -6.08
C TYR A 5 -2.41 15.71 -7.16
N GLY A 6 -2.29 14.73 -8.08
CA GLY A 6 -1.43 14.84 -9.26
C GLY A 6 -1.86 15.95 -10.23
N VAL A 7 -3.16 16.02 -10.55
CA VAL A 7 -3.73 17.09 -11.40
C VAL A 7 -3.55 18.47 -10.75
N ALA A 8 -3.62 18.53 -9.42
CA ALA A 8 -3.37 19.74 -8.66
C ALA A 8 -1.87 20.06 -8.44
N GLN A 9 -0.95 19.33 -9.08
CA GLN A 9 0.50 19.54 -8.98
C GLN A 9 1.02 19.51 -7.54
N GLY A 10 0.45 18.64 -6.70
CA GLY A 10 0.84 18.52 -5.29
C GLY A 10 0.17 19.51 -4.34
N ASP A 11 -0.78 20.32 -4.80
CA ASP A 11 -1.59 21.17 -3.92
C ASP A 11 -2.82 20.41 -3.40
N GLY A 12 -2.83 20.13 -2.09
CA GLY A 12 -3.92 19.41 -1.44
C GLY A 12 -5.24 20.19 -1.41
N ILE A 13 -5.20 21.52 -1.28
CA ILE A 13 -6.41 22.37 -1.21
C ILE A 13 -7.06 22.42 -2.59
N LYS A 14 -6.25 22.64 -3.63
CA LYS A 14 -6.70 22.62 -5.02
C LYS A 14 -7.25 21.24 -5.40
N ALA A 15 -6.60 20.15 -4.96
CA ALA A 15 -7.10 18.79 -5.18
C ALA A 15 -8.47 18.55 -4.54
N ALA A 16 -8.68 19.01 -3.29
CA ALA A 16 -9.96 18.90 -2.60
C ALA A 16 -11.07 19.68 -3.32
N ARG A 17 -10.76 20.88 -3.81
CA ARG A 17 -11.67 21.69 -4.61
C ARG A 17 -12.06 20.98 -5.91
N LEU A 18 -11.09 20.51 -6.69
CA LEU A 18 -11.34 19.80 -7.95
C LEU A 18 -12.18 18.53 -7.75
N TYR A 19 -11.92 17.78 -6.68
CA TYR A 19 -12.69 16.60 -6.32
C TYR A 19 -14.16 16.95 -6.03
N ARG A 20 -14.40 18.01 -5.25
CA ARG A 20 -15.75 18.50 -4.95
C ARG A 20 -16.47 18.95 -6.21
N GLU A 21 -15.81 19.74 -7.05
CA GLU A 21 -16.39 20.22 -8.32
C GLU A 21 -16.77 19.06 -9.23
N GLN A 22 -15.95 18.01 -9.32
CA GLN A 22 -16.26 16.83 -10.11
C GLN A 22 -17.48 16.06 -9.59
N LEU A 23 -17.59 15.87 -8.27
CA LEU A 23 -18.76 15.21 -7.65
C LEU A 23 -20.06 16.01 -7.89
N GLN A 24 -19.97 17.33 -7.84
CA GLN A 24 -21.12 18.20 -8.15
C GLN A 24 -21.54 18.09 -9.62
N ARG A 25 -20.57 18.07 -10.54
CA ARG A 25 -20.83 17.93 -11.98
C ARG A 25 -21.41 16.58 -12.38
N ARG A 26 -20.98 15.49 -11.75
CA ARG A 26 -21.50 14.14 -12.04
C ARG A 26 -22.98 13.98 -11.67
N GLY A 27 -23.51 14.82 -10.78
CA GLY A 27 -24.83 14.64 -10.22
C GLY A 27 -24.93 13.40 -9.32
N GLY A 28 -26.07 13.24 -8.64
CA GLY A 28 -26.33 12.12 -7.75
C GLY A 28 -26.09 12.40 -6.26
N PRO A 29 -26.21 11.36 -5.40
CA PRO A 29 -26.11 11.49 -3.96
C PRO A 29 -24.74 12.05 -3.55
N GLN A 30 -24.75 13.19 -2.88
CA GLN A 30 -23.54 13.79 -2.35
C GLN A 30 -23.18 13.14 -1.01
N PRO A 31 -21.89 12.92 -0.73
CA PRO A 31 -21.48 12.44 0.59
C PRO A 31 -21.82 13.48 1.66
N PRO A 32 -22.16 13.06 2.89
CA PRO A 32 -22.49 13.99 3.98
C PRO A 32 -21.29 14.86 4.39
N ARG A 33 -20.07 14.45 4.06
CA ARG A 33 -18.85 15.23 4.28
C ARG A 33 -17.86 15.05 3.14
N TYR A 34 -17.26 16.16 2.69
CA TYR A 34 -16.18 16.12 1.71
C TYR A 34 -14.84 15.78 2.39
N PRO A 35 -13.96 15.03 1.71
CA PRO A 35 -12.61 14.75 2.19
C PRO A 35 -11.79 16.04 2.39
N ASP A 36 -11.08 16.10 3.50
CA ASP A 36 -10.13 17.18 3.81
C ASP A 36 -8.91 17.14 2.88
N HIS A 37 -8.29 18.29 2.60
CA HIS A 37 -7.05 18.40 1.79
C HIS A 37 -5.94 17.44 2.25
N ARG A 38 -5.84 17.15 3.55
CA ARG A 38 -4.86 16.19 4.12
C ARG A 38 -5.06 14.77 3.59
N VAL A 39 -6.29 14.38 3.25
CA VAL A 39 -6.59 13.06 2.67
C VAL A 39 -5.89 12.89 1.33
N PHE A 40 -5.80 13.94 0.51
CA PHE A 40 -5.16 13.91 -0.80
C PHE A 40 -3.66 13.72 -0.68
N ILE A 41 -3.03 14.49 0.21
CA ILE A 41 -1.60 14.41 0.54
C ILE A 41 -1.27 13.01 1.08
N ASN A 42 -1.99 12.58 2.12
CA ASN A 42 -1.72 11.31 2.79
C ASN A 42 -1.93 10.12 1.85
N THR A 43 -2.97 10.15 1.01
CA THR A 43 -3.21 9.08 0.03
C THR A 43 -2.09 9.02 -1.00
N HIS A 44 -1.61 10.18 -1.47
CA HIS A 44 -0.49 10.22 -2.40
C HIS A 44 0.79 9.67 -1.77
N ASN A 45 1.16 10.15 -0.58
CA ASN A 45 2.35 9.70 0.13
C ASN A 45 2.30 8.21 0.47
N ALA A 46 1.13 7.71 0.87
CA ALA A 46 0.94 6.29 1.13
C ALA A 46 1.19 5.47 -0.15
N LEU A 47 0.59 5.85 -1.29
CA LEU A 47 0.80 5.16 -2.55
C LEU A 47 2.26 5.20 -3.02
N MET A 48 2.95 6.34 -2.88
CA MET A 48 4.37 6.45 -3.20
C MET A 48 5.23 5.58 -2.27
N ALA A 49 4.84 5.42 -1.01
CA ALA A 49 5.46 4.51 -0.06
C ALA A 49 5.00 3.05 -0.21
N GLY A 50 4.24 2.70 -1.25
CA GLY A 50 3.71 1.35 -1.47
C GLY A 50 2.64 0.91 -0.45
N ARG A 51 2.09 1.83 0.35
CA ARG A 51 1.03 1.59 1.33
C ARG A 51 -0.34 1.90 0.70
N ILE A 52 -1.27 0.96 0.73
CA ILE A 52 -2.64 1.17 0.22
C ILE A 52 -3.54 1.64 1.38
N PRO A 53 -4.04 2.90 1.37
CA PRO A 53 -4.98 3.36 2.40
C PRO A 53 -6.31 2.62 2.27
N GLY A 54 -6.82 2.06 3.36
CA GLY A 54 -8.10 1.35 3.39
C GLY A 54 -8.03 -0.15 3.66
N GLN A 55 -6.83 -0.75 3.72
CA GLN A 55 -6.63 -2.06 4.32
C GLN A 55 -6.73 -1.98 5.86
N ARG A 56 -7.91 -1.64 6.39
CA ARG A 56 -8.29 -2.01 7.76
C ARG A 56 -8.86 -3.42 7.69
N GLY A 57 -7.97 -4.41 7.61
CA GLY A 57 -8.39 -5.81 7.52
C GLY A 57 -7.26 -6.81 7.63
N ASN A 58 -6.10 -6.54 7.04
CA ASN A 58 -4.96 -7.43 7.16
C ASN A 58 -3.83 -6.73 7.91
N ARG A 59 -3.64 -7.24 9.13
CA ARG A 59 -2.39 -7.23 9.89
C ARG A 59 -1.23 -7.30 8.89
N GLU A 60 -0.31 -6.36 9.01
CA GLU A 60 0.83 -6.18 8.11
C GLU A 60 0.41 -5.58 6.78
N ALA A 61 0.72 -4.29 6.62
CA ALA A 61 1.07 -3.79 5.30
C ALA A 61 2.18 -4.70 4.81
N ILE A 62 1.80 -5.71 4.02
CA ILE A 62 2.70 -6.42 3.13
C ILE A 62 3.22 -5.27 2.25
N LEU A 63 4.35 -4.68 2.68
CA LEU A 63 5.37 -4.15 1.80
C LEU A 63 5.29 -5.07 0.60
N ARG A 64 4.76 -4.58 -0.53
CA ARG A 64 4.62 -5.39 -1.75
C ARG A 64 5.92 -6.13 -1.88
N ALA A 65 5.89 -7.41 -1.50
CA ALA A 65 7.11 -8.17 -1.44
C ALA A 65 7.42 -8.32 -2.92
N ASP A 66 8.55 -7.74 -3.30
CA ASP A 66 9.11 -7.84 -4.63
C ASP A 66 8.88 -9.28 -5.12
N PRO A 67 8.11 -9.49 -6.20
CA PRO A 67 7.64 -10.82 -6.59
C PRO A 67 8.81 -11.81 -6.74
N ASP A 68 9.94 -11.33 -7.24
CA ASP A 68 11.18 -12.10 -7.37
C ASP A 68 11.70 -12.56 -6.00
N ARG A 69 11.62 -11.71 -4.98
CA ARG A 69 12.01 -12.05 -3.60
C ARG A 69 11.02 -13.01 -2.94
N THR A 70 9.73 -12.92 -3.26
CA THR A 70 8.74 -13.87 -2.74
C THR A 70 8.96 -15.27 -3.29
N GLU A 71 9.25 -15.37 -4.58
CA GLU A 71 9.46 -16.66 -5.24
C GLU A 71 10.70 -17.37 -4.69
N VAL A 72 11.82 -16.64 -4.52
CA VAL A 72 13.05 -17.18 -3.92
C VAL A 72 12.83 -17.72 -2.50
N VAL A 73 12.07 -17.00 -1.67
CA VAL A 73 11.75 -17.46 -0.30
C VAL A 73 10.83 -18.69 -0.33
N LEU A 74 9.82 -18.69 -1.21
CA LEU A 74 8.89 -19.81 -1.34
C LEU A 74 9.59 -21.08 -1.86
N GLU A 75 10.48 -20.96 -2.85
CA GLU A 75 11.27 -22.07 -3.37
C GLU A 75 12.19 -22.64 -2.28
N ALA A 76 12.85 -21.77 -1.51
CA ALA A 76 13.72 -22.20 -0.41
C ALA A 76 12.95 -22.95 0.69
N VAL A 77 11.75 -22.47 1.05
CA VAL A 77 10.86 -23.15 2.00
C VAL A 77 10.37 -24.49 1.46
N GLN A 78 10.03 -24.56 0.17
CA GLN A 78 9.60 -25.80 -0.47
C GLN A 78 10.72 -26.84 -0.53
N ARG A 79 11.94 -26.41 -0.83
CA ARG A 79 13.12 -27.27 -0.90
C ARG A 79 13.55 -27.78 0.48
N ASN A 80 13.45 -26.95 1.51
CA ASN A 80 13.75 -27.35 2.87
C ASN A 80 12.87 -26.62 3.91
N PRO A 81 11.72 -27.21 4.31
CA PRO A 81 10.78 -26.58 5.22
C PRO A 81 11.29 -26.45 6.66
N SER A 82 12.39 -27.13 7.01
CA SER A 82 13.03 -27.00 8.33
C SER A 82 13.93 -25.76 8.45
N THR A 83 14.15 -25.05 7.35
CA THR A 83 15.02 -23.86 7.34
C THR A 83 14.42 -22.75 8.18
N SER A 84 15.17 -22.26 9.17
CA SER A 84 14.69 -21.15 10.00
C SER A 84 14.55 -19.85 9.20
N THR A 85 13.53 -19.05 9.53
CA THR A 85 13.34 -17.71 8.95
C THR A 85 14.53 -16.78 9.17
N ARG A 86 15.32 -17.02 10.22
CA ARG A 86 16.58 -16.31 10.48
C ARG A 86 17.68 -16.67 9.50
N ALA A 87 17.80 -17.95 9.15
CA ALA A 87 18.78 -18.43 8.18
C ALA A 87 18.44 -17.89 6.77
N MET A 88 17.17 -17.91 6.40
CA MET A 88 16.71 -17.34 5.13
C MET A 88 16.94 -15.83 5.05
N ALA A 89 16.72 -15.09 6.15
CA ALA A 89 16.99 -13.65 6.19
C ALA A 89 18.46 -13.32 5.90
N ARG A 90 19.39 -14.12 6.43
CA ARG A 90 20.82 -13.97 6.16
C ARG A 90 21.21 -14.40 4.74
N ALA A 91 20.59 -15.44 4.21
CA ALA A 91 20.93 -16.00 2.91
C ALA A 91 20.46 -15.10 1.75
N PHE A 92 19.30 -14.48 1.88
CA PHE A 92 18.66 -13.72 0.79
C PHE A 92 18.71 -12.21 0.97
N ASP A 93 19.31 -11.72 2.07
CA ASP A 93 19.31 -10.30 2.46
C ASP A 93 17.89 -9.70 2.50
N ILE A 94 16.93 -10.49 2.98
CA ILE A 94 15.53 -10.11 3.14
C ILE A 94 15.24 -9.94 4.63
N PRO A 95 14.59 -8.85 5.07
CA PRO A 95 14.20 -8.67 6.45
C PRO A 95 13.39 -9.87 6.97
N ARG A 96 13.73 -10.36 8.17
CA ARG A 96 13.07 -11.51 8.79
C ARG A 96 11.55 -11.35 8.88
N THR A 97 11.07 -10.13 9.13
CA THR A 97 9.64 -9.80 9.19
C THR A 97 8.94 -10.04 7.85
N SER A 98 9.58 -9.73 6.72
CA SER A 98 9.06 -10.00 5.39
C SER A 98 8.96 -11.49 5.11
N ILE A 99 9.97 -12.27 5.52
CA ILE A 99 9.94 -13.74 5.39
C ILE A 99 8.83 -14.34 6.25
N GLN A 100 8.65 -13.86 7.48
CA GLN A 100 7.55 -14.30 8.35
C GLN A 100 6.19 -13.98 7.72
N ALA A 101 6.00 -12.79 7.15
CA ALA A 101 4.77 -12.43 6.46
C ALA A 101 4.48 -13.38 5.28
N ILE A 102 5.48 -13.69 4.45
CA ILE A 102 5.37 -14.61 3.30
C ILE A 102 5.01 -16.03 3.77
N CYS A 103 5.64 -16.52 4.84
CA CYS A 103 5.36 -17.86 5.36
C CYS A 103 4.02 -17.96 6.11
N THR A 104 3.50 -16.86 6.65
CA THR A 104 2.29 -16.82 7.51
C THR A 104 1.03 -16.44 6.74
N SER A 105 1.15 -15.90 5.52
CA SER A 105 0.02 -15.58 4.63
C SER A 105 -0.58 -16.82 3.93
N ARG A 106 -0.42 -18.01 4.52
CA ARG A 106 -0.92 -19.29 4.01
C ARG A 106 -2.18 -19.73 4.74
#